data_AF-A0A430DGV4-F1
#
_entry.id   AF-A0A430DGV4-F1
#
_cell.length_a   1.000
_cell.length_b   1.000
_cell.length_c   1.000
_cell.angle_alpha   90.00
_cell.angle_beta   90.00
_cell.angle_gamma   90.00
#
_symmetry.space_group_name_H-M   'P 1'
#
loop_
_entity.id
_entity.type
_entity.pdbx_description
1 polymer ?
#
loop_
_entity_poly.entity_id
_entity_poly.type
_entity_poly.pdbx_seq_one_letter_code
_entity_poly.pdbx_strand_id
1 'polypeptide(L)'
;MPNNEQFTAQELPGWNVGRFMARIRSALNREGARDACGYLIGYFHCDYDPTTGLFSPHLPMLLKGEMIEVVDRLRTRTKYRSVKAGASPESPVNLPIKIDRRPIQNAVSAVTYLMKSYWPAIASGDSGDGRHVRYGRRYSIPEPIHTKVLLWLHKHRFEDLRLLIGVRDTTRGLAPTK
;
A
#
# COMPACT_ATOMS: atom_id res chain seq x y z
N MET A 1 -3.08 -2.14 4.48
CA MET A 1 -4.21 -2.39 3.59
C MET A 1 -5.23 -3.23 4.30
N PRO A 2 -6.49 -3.19 3.85
CA PRO A 2 -7.48 -4.15 4.31
C PRO A 2 -7.01 -5.58 4.03
N ASN A 3 -7.33 -6.52 4.92
CA ASN A 3 -6.93 -7.93 4.77
C ASN A 3 -7.38 -8.52 3.43
N ASN A 4 -6.50 -9.33 2.83
CA ASN A 4 -6.76 -10.22 1.68
C ASN A 4 -7.27 -9.53 0.42
N GLU A 5 -6.97 -8.25 0.22
CA GLU A 5 -7.27 -7.60 -1.05
C GLU A 5 -6.18 -7.95 -2.07
N GLN A 6 -6.53 -8.81 -3.02
CA GLN A 6 -5.69 -9.25 -4.13
C GLN A 6 -6.52 -9.31 -5.40
N PHE A 7 -5.85 -9.31 -6.55
CA PHE A 7 -6.50 -9.47 -7.86
C PHE A 7 -5.54 -10.12 -8.85
N THR A 8 -6.08 -10.78 -9.86
CA THR A 8 -5.33 -11.47 -10.92
C THR A 8 -4.91 -10.53 -12.05
N ALA A 9 -3.99 -10.97 -12.90
CA ALA A 9 -3.62 -10.24 -14.12
C ALA A 9 -4.79 -10.06 -15.12
N GLN A 10 -5.80 -10.92 -15.05
CA GLN A 10 -7.02 -10.85 -15.86
C GLN A 10 -7.97 -9.78 -15.33
N GLU A 11 -8.02 -9.57 -14.01
CA GLU A 11 -8.87 -8.56 -13.36
C GLU A 11 -8.26 -7.15 -13.39
N LEU A 12 -6.92 -7.06 -13.54
CA LEU A 12 -6.19 -5.79 -13.56
C LEU A 12 -6.85 -4.70 -14.43
N PRO A 13 -7.27 -4.95 -15.69
CA PRO A 13 -7.90 -3.92 -16.53
C PRO A 13 -9.17 -3.29 -15.93
N GLY A 14 -9.91 -4.03 -15.11
CA GLY A 14 -11.13 -3.56 -14.43
C GLY A 14 -10.90 -3.09 -12.99
N TRP A 15 -9.69 -3.25 -12.46
CA TRP A 15 -9.38 -2.89 -11.08
C TRP A 15 -9.33 -1.36 -10.92
N ASN A 16 -10.14 -0.81 -10.01
CA ASN A 16 -10.36 0.62 -9.86
C ASN A 16 -9.59 1.18 -8.66
N VAL A 17 -8.48 1.86 -8.94
CA VAL A 17 -7.63 2.49 -7.90
C VAL A 17 -8.35 3.62 -7.17
N GLY A 18 -9.21 4.38 -7.84
CA GLY A 18 -9.98 5.45 -7.21
C GLY A 18 -10.90 4.92 -6.11
N ARG A 19 -11.58 3.79 -6.36
CA ARG A 19 -12.43 3.10 -5.37
C ARG A 19 -11.60 2.58 -4.20
N PHE A 20 -10.43 2.03 -4.47
CA PHE A 20 -9.48 1.60 -3.44
C PHE A 20 -9.04 2.77 -2.55
N MET A 21 -8.58 3.87 -3.14
CA MET A 21 -8.17 5.09 -2.42
C MET A 21 -9.31 5.70 -1.61
N ALA A 22 -10.51 5.79 -2.19
CA ALA A 22 -11.70 6.31 -1.53
C ALA A 22 -12.07 5.47 -0.30
N ARG A 23 -11.96 4.14 -0.38
CA ARG A 23 -12.23 3.24 0.76
C ARG A 23 -11.20 3.42 1.88
N ILE A 24 -9.92 3.55 1.56
CA ILE A 24 -8.87 3.82 2.57
C ILE A 24 -9.10 5.18 3.21
N ARG A 25 -9.35 6.23 2.41
CA ARG A 25 -9.68 7.57 2.90
C ARG A 25 -10.91 7.55 3.83
N SER A 26 -11.97 6.85 3.43
CA SER A 26 -13.16 6.71 4.27
C SER A 26 -12.86 6.02 5.59
N ALA A 27 -12.02 4.99 5.60
CA ALA A 27 -11.63 4.30 6.82
C ALA A 27 -10.82 5.21 7.75
N LEU A 28 -9.82 5.92 7.21
CA LEU A 28 -9.04 6.91 7.97
C LEU A 28 -9.92 8.02 8.54
N ASN A 29 -10.86 8.56 7.74
CA ASN A 29 -11.79 9.59 8.19
C ASN A 29 -12.67 9.12 9.36
N ARG A 30 -13.10 7.84 9.37
CA ARG A 30 -13.85 7.27 10.50
C ARG A 30 -13.03 7.18 11.78
N GLU A 31 -11.70 7.15 11.68
CA GLU A 31 -10.79 7.19 12.83
C GLU A 31 -10.34 8.62 13.18
N GLY A 32 -10.93 9.66 12.59
CA GLY A 32 -10.65 11.06 12.92
C GLY A 32 -9.62 11.76 12.03
N ALA A 33 -9.25 11.19 10.87
CA ALA A 33 -8.26 11.81 9.97
C ALA A 33 -8.63 13.22 9.49
N ARG A 34 -9.94 13.56 9.47
CA ARG A 34 -10.40 14.88 9.04
C ARG A 34 -10.01 15.96 10.03
N ASP A 35 -10.02 15.67 11.32
CA ASP A 35 -9.86 16.65 12.39
C ASP A 35 -8.44 16.67 12.95
N ALA A 36 -7.66 15.62 12.68
CA ALA A 36 -6.27 15.49 13.12
C ALA A 36 -5.36 16.64 12.61
N CYS A 37 -4.53 17.16 13.51
CA CYS A 37 -3.44 18.08 13.23
C CYS A 37 -2.20 17.32 12.72
N GLY A 38 -1.99 17.34 11.41
CA GLY A 38 -0.91 16.60 10.75
C GLY A 38 -1.26 16.22 9.33
N TYR A 39 -0.43 15.36 8.72
CA TYR A 39 -0.65 14.92 7.34
C TYR A 39 -0.36 13.44 7.11
N LEU A 40 -0.96 12.93 6.04
CA LEU A 40 -0.69 11.65 5.42
C LEU A 40 -0.38 11.87 3.94
N ILE A 41 0.74 11.31 3.49
CA ILE A 41 1.10 11.21 2.07
C ILE A 41 1.22 9.72 1.76
N GLY A 42 0.47 9.21 0.80
CA GLY A 42 0.55 7.81 0.36
C GLY A 42 0.47 7.67 -1.15
N TYR A 43 1.10 6.62 -1.68
CA TYR A 43 1.11 6.33 -3.11
C TYR A 43 0.75 4.88 -3.37
N PHE A 44 -0.03 4.65 -4.43
CA PHE A 44 -0.45 3.32 -4.85
C PHE A 44 0.75 2.50 -5.28
N HIS A 45 0.81 1.27 -4.81
CA HIS A 45 1.78 0.30 -5.24
C HIS A 45 1.16 -1.08 -5.30
N CYS A 46 1.72 -1.96 -6.12
CA CYS A 46 1.40 -3.38 -6.10
C CYS A 46 2.69 -4.17 -6.14
N ASP A 47 2.67 -5.32 -5.46
CA ASP A 47 3.62 -6.39 -5.73
C ASP A 47 2.90 -7.47 -6.54
N TYR A 48 3.58 -8.05 -7.51
CA TYR A 48 3.10 -9.22 -8.26
C TYR A 48 3.75 -10.48 -7.73
N ASP A 49 2.99 -11.54 -7.49
CA ASP A 49 3.54 -12.84 -7.15
C ASP A 49 3.49 -13.77 -8.38
N PRO A 50 4.65 -14.11 -8.99
CA PRO A 50 4.70 -15.00 -10.15
C PRO A 50 4.27 -16.43 -9.85
N THR A 51 4.32 -16.89 -8.59
CA THR A 51 3.91 -18.25 -8.22
C THR A 51 2.39 -18.39 -8.26
N THR A 52 1.67 -17.38 -7.80
CA THR A 52 0.21 -17.40 -7.66
C THR A 52 -0.52 -16.62 -8.76
N GLY A 53 0.19 -15.76 -9.50
CA GLY A 53 -0.41 -14.88 -10.50
C GLY A 53 -1.18 -13.69 -9.91
N LEU A 54 -1.03 -13.43 -8.62
CA LEU A 54 -1.79 -12.43 -7.88
C LEU A 54 -1.02 -11.13 -7.67
N PHE A 55 -1.71 -10.01 -7.84
CA PHE A 55 -1.29 -8.70 -7.41
C PHE A 55 -1.77 -8.41 -6.00
N SER A 56 -0.87 -7.88 -5.18
CA SER A 56 -1.14 -7.44 -3.81
C SER A 56 -1.02 -5.91 -3.71
N PRO A 57 -2.14 -5.17 -3.86
CA PRO A 57 -2.15 -3.71 -3.74
C PRO A 57 -1.80 -3.26 -2.33
N HIS A 58 -0.99 -2.21 -2.24
CA HIS A 58 -0.62 -1.57 -0.99
C HIS A 58 -0.28 -0.08 -1.16
N LEU A 59 -0.19 0.59 -0.01
CA LEU A 59 0.03 2.04 0.08
C LEU A 59 1.21 2.27 1.03
N PRO A 60 2.45 2.40 0.52
CA PRO A 60 3.50 3.07 1.29
C PRO A 60 2.99 4.47 1.69
N MET A 61 3.14 4.81 2.96
CA MET A 61 2.65 6.08 3.53
C MET A 61 3.71 6.74 4.40
N LEU A 62 3.72 8.07 4.36
CA LEU A 62 4.41 8.95 5.28
C LEU A 62 3.36 9.67 6.13
N LEU A 63 3.57 9.65 7.46
CA LEU A 63 2.65 10.22 8.45
C LEU A 63 3.39 11.27 9.29
N LYS A 64 2.68 12.33 9.69
CA LYS A 64 3.18 13.33 10.64
C LYS A 64 2.06 13.79 11.58
N GLY A 65 2.42 14.11 12.82
CA GLY A 65 1.51 14.67 13.82
C GLY A 65 0.47 13.65 14.29
N GLU A 66 -0.72 14.14 14.63
CA GLU A 66 -1.85 13.34 15.13
C GLU A 66 -2.33 12.28 14.13
N MET A 67 -1.94 12.40 12.85
CA MET A 67 -2.21 11.38 11.85
C MET A 67 -1.60 10.02 12.19
N ILE A 68 -0.52 10.00 13.00
CA ILE A 68 0.07 8.75 13.51
C ILE A 68 -0.94 8.00 14.37
N GLU A 69 -1.61 8.70 15.28
CA GLU A 69 -2.60 8.12 16.19
C GLU A 69 -3.87 7.66 15.45
N VAL A 70 -4.28 8.39 14.41
CA VAL A 70 -5.35 7.98 13.51
C VAL A 70 -5.05 6.61 12.89
N VAL A 71 -3.84 6.41 12.39
CA VAL A 71 -3.44 5.12 11.79
C VAL A 71 -3.29 4.03 12.86
N ASP A 72 -2.81 4.36 14.06
CA ASP A 72 -2.77 3.41 15.18
C ASP A 72 -4.17 2.91 15.53
N ARG A 73 -5.17 3.79 15.61
CA ARG A 73 -6.58 3.41 15.82
C ARG A 73 -7.09 2.52 14.70
N LEU A 74 -6.84 2.90 13.44
CA LEU A 74 -7.25 2.13 12.26
C LEU A 74 -6.75 0.68 12.32
N ARG A 75 -5.49 0.48 12.75
CA ARG A 75 -4.86 -0.84 12.85
C ARG A 75 -5.55 -1.77 13.85
N THR A 76 -6.29 -1.25 14.81
CA THR A 76 -7.00 -2.09 15.79
C THR A 76 -8.30 -2.70 15.23
N ARG A 77 -8.84 -2.14 14.14
CA ARG A 77 -10.06 -2.62 13.49
C ARG A 77 -9.84 -3.99 12.86
N THR A 78 -10.83 -4.88 12.97
CA THR A 78 -10.79 -6.27 12.48
C THR A 78 -10.24 -6.40 11.05
N LYS A 79 -10.61 -5.49 10.15
CA LYS A 79 -10.18 -5.51 8.74
C LYS A 79 -8.70 -5.16 8.52
N TYR A 80 -8.06 -4.48 9.47
CA TYR A 80 -6.68 -3.99 9.38
C TYR A 80 -5.78 -4.58 10.48
N ARG A 81 -6.36 -5.35 11.39
CA ARG A 81 -5.66 -6.03 12.46
C ARG A 81 -4.84 -7.18 11.89
N SER A 82 -3.58 -7.24 12.30
CA SER A 82 -2.71 -8.37 12.00
C SER A 82 -3.29 -9.65 12.59
N VAL A 83 -3.39 -10.68 11.75
CA VAL A 83 -3.70 -12.03 12.19
C VAL A 83 -2.38 -12.69 12.58
N LYS A 84 -2.31 -13.28 13.80
CA LYS A 84 -1.10 -13.99 14.24
C LYS A 84 -0.87 -15.22 13.35
N ALA A 85 0.40 -15.58 13.16
CA ALA A 85 0.79 -16.87 12.57
C ALA A 85 0.08 -18.00 13.32
N GLY A 86 -0.52 -18.96 12.60
CA GLY A 86 -1.10 -20.17 13.21
C GLY A 86 -2.60 -20.11 13.56
N ALA A 87 -3.35 -19.09 13.14
CA ALA A 87 -4.83 -19.13 13.19
C ALA A 87 -5.44 -20.11 12.16
N SER A 88 -4.66 -20.45 11.12
CA SER A 88 -4.86 -21.57 10.19
C SER A 88 -3.48 -21.96 9.64
N PRO A 89 -3.18 -23.25 9.40
CA PRO A 89 -1.91 -23.73 8.84
C PRO A 89 -1.50 -23.04 7.53
N GLU A 90 -2.48 -22.53 6.77
CA GLU A 90 -2.28 -21.96 5.44
C GLU A 90 -2.19 -20.43 5.42
N SER A 91 -2.31 -19.76 6.58
CA SER A 91 -2.38 -18.29 6.62
C SER A 91 -1.00 -17.67 6.85
N PRO A 92 -0.37 -17.02 5.85
CA PRO A 92 0.81 -16.20 6.08
C PRO A 92 0.52 -15.13 7.14
N VAL A 93 1.57 -14.68 7.83
CA VAL A 93 1.48 -13.50 8.69
C VAL A 93 1.18 -12.27 7.83
N ASN A 94 -0.11 -12.02 7.60
CA ASN A 94 -0.57 -10.81 6.95
C ASN A 94 -0.49 -9.68 7.97
N LEU A 95 0.57 -8.87 7.85
CA LEU A 95 0.68 -7.56 8.50
C LEU A 95 0.00 -6.53 7.60
N PRO A 96 -1.29 -6.22 7.84
CA PRO A 96 -2.05 -5.40 6.92
C PRO A 96 -1.53 -3.96 7.01
N ILE A 97 -1.15 -3.52 8.21
CA ILE A 97 -0.46 -2.24 8.42
C ILE A 97 0.86 -2.50 9.14
N LYS A 98 1.97 -2.21 8.46
CA LYS A 98 3.33 -2.17 9.03
C LYS A 98 3.72 -0.71 9.27
N ILE A 99 4.09 -0.37 10.50
CA ILE A 99 4.54 0.98 10.87
C ILE A 99 6.01 0.92 11.25
N ASP A 100 6.82 1.79 10.67
CA ASP A 100 8.18 2.08 11.10
C ASP A 100 8.20 3.46 11.77
N ARG A 101 8.64 3.52 13.03
CA ARG A 101 8.66 4.76 13.84
C ARG A 101 10.04 5.39 13.91
N ARG A 102 11.03 4.85 13.19
CA ARG A 102 12.36 5.46 13.15
C ARG A 102 12.28 6.90 12.65
N PRO A 103 13.01 7.85 13.27
CA PRO A 103 13.03 9.22 12.81
C PRO A 103 13.44 9.32 11.35
N ILE A 104 12.72 10.15 10.59
CA ILE A 104 13.03 10.40 9.19
C ILE A 104 14.07 11.51 9.13
N GLN A 105 15.30 11.13 8.79
CA GLN A 105 16.43 12.05 8.67
C GLN A 105 16.39 12.85 7.37
N ASN A 106 15.79 12.29 6.31
CA ASN A 106 15.67 12.93 5.00
C ASN A 106 14.23 12.80 4.48
N ALA A 107 13.47 13.89 4.61
CA ALA A 107 12.07 13.92 4.20
C ALA A 107 11.88 13.75 2.68
N VAL A 108 12.79 14.29 1.87
CA VAL A 108 12.74 14.16 0.40
C VAL A 108 12.89 12.69 0.01
N SER A 109 13.91 12.01 0.56
CA SER A 109 14.14 10.58 0.33
C SER A 109 12.95 9.73 0.79
N ALA A 110 12.36 10.05 1.95
CA ALA A 110 11.18 9.35 2.44
C ALA A 110 9.99 9.49 1.49
N VAL A 111 9.73 10.69 0.95
CA VAL A 111 8.63 10.95 0.00
C VAL A 111 8.90 10.27 -1.35
N THR A 112 10.11 10.40 -1.92
CA THR A 112 10.44 9.76 -3.19
C THR A 112 10.42 8.24 -3.09
N TYR A 113 10.75 7.67 -1.93
CA TYR A 113 10.63 6.24 -1.68
C TYR A 113 9.18 5.73 -1.73
N LEU A 114 8.19 6.57 -1.42
CA LEU A 114 6.78 6.19 -1.59
C LEU A 114 6.41 6.05 -3.07
N MET A 115 7.01 6.89 -3.92
CA MET A 115 6.79 6.97 -5.36
C MET A 115 7.70 5.99 -6.10
N LYS A 116 7.47 4.69 -5.90
CA LYS A 116 8.24 3.66 -6.60
C LYS A 116 7.93 3.68 -8.10
N SER A 117 8.98 3.67 -8.91
CA SER A 117 8.91 3.77 -10.37
C SER A 117 8.43 2.51 -11.09
N TYR A 118 8.36 1.36 -10.42
CA TYR A 118 7.93 0.09 -11.02
C TYR A 118 7.30 -0.84 -9.99
N TRP A 119 6.41 -1.74 -10.41
CA TRP A 119 5.87 -2.81 -9.56
C TRP A 119 6.78 -4.04 -9.60
N PRO A 120 7.27 -4.53 -8.46
CA PRO A 120 8.15 -5.70 -8.44
C PRO A 120 7.37 -7.01 -8.53
N ALA A 121 7.98 -8.01 -9.16
CA ALA A 121 7.66 -9.40 -8.93
C ALA A 121 8.36 -9.89 -7.65
N ILE A 122 7.59 -10.43 -6.72
CA ILE A 122 8.04 -10.99 -5.43
C ILE A 122 7.39 -12.36 -5.30
N ALA A 123 8.17 -13.41 -5.58
CA ALA A 123 7.70 -14.78 -5.42
C ALA A 123 7.38 -15.05 -3.94
N SER A 124 6.32 -15.81 -3.72
CA SER A 124 6.04 -16.42 -2.43
C SER A 124 5.99 -17.94 -2.53
N GLY A 125 6.19 -18.62 -1.41
CA GLY A 125 6.19 -20.08 -1.33
C GLY A 125 6.41 -20.57 0.08
N ASP A 126 6.33 -21.88 0.28
CA ASP A 126 6.55 -22.49 1.59
C ASP A 126 8.04 -22.43 1.97
N SER A 127 8.32 -21.80 3.09
CA SER A 127 9.50 -22.09 3.88
C SER A 127 9.31 -23.50 4.40
N GLY A 128 10.28 -24.40 4.21
CA GLY A 128 10.16 -25.83 4.50
C GLY A 128 9.77 -26.21 5.95
N ASP A 129 9.54 -25.22 6.82
CA ASP A 129 8.87 -25.32 8.13
C ASP A 129 7.33 -25.16 8.06
N GLY A 130 6.73 -25.26 6.86
CA GLY A 130 5.29 -25.12 6.63
C GLY A 130 4.77 -23.68 6.73
N ARG A 131 5.66 -22.68 6.68
CA ARG A 131 5.28 -21.26 6.70
C ARG A 131 5.33 -20.68 5.30
N HIS A 132 4.24 -20.06 4.85
CA HIS A 132 4.28 -19.30 3.59
C HIS A 132 5.11 -18.02 3.75
N VAL A 133 6.22 -17.92 3.01
CA VAL A 133 7.15 -16.79 3.03
C VAL A 133 7.18 -16.06 1.70
N ARG A 134 7.41 -14.73 1.76
CA ARG A 134 7.78 -13.94 0.59
C ARG A 134 9.28 -13.94 0.46
N TYR A 135 9.79 -14.35 -0.69
CA TYR A 135 11.23 -14.29 -0.97
C TYR A 135 11.68 -12.83 -1.09
N GLY A 136 12.86 -12.51 -0.55
CA GLY A 136 13.36 -11.13 -0.50
C GLY A 136 13.78 -10.56 -1.86
N ARG A 137 14.04 -11.42 -2.85
CA ARG A 137 14.52 -11.01 -4.17
C ARG A 137 13.38 -10.45 -5.01
N ARG A 138 13.57 -9.23 -5.50
CA ARG A 138 12.63 -8.54 -6.40
C ARG A 138 13.10 -8.68 -7.83
N TYR A 139 12.16 -8.93 -8.72
CA TYR A 139 12.42 -9.08 -10.16
C TYR A 139 11.48 -8.18 -10.97
N SER A 140 11.77 -8.01 -12.25
CA SER A 140 10.80 -7.48 -13.20
C SER A 140 9.61 -8.43 -13.30
N ILE A 141 8.41 -7.88 -13.46
CA ILE A 141 7.23 -8.69 -13.76
C ILE A 141 7.44 -9.38 -15.12
N PRO A 142 7.18 -10.69 -15.25
CA PRO A 142 7.36 -11.39 -16.52
C PRO A 142 6.36 -10.90 -17.57
N GLU A 143 6.76 -10.93 -18.83
CA GLU A 143 5.84 -10.68 -19.94
C GLU A 143 4.89 -11.87 -20.13
N PRO A 144 3.64 -11.64 -20.59
CA PRO A 144 3.06 -10.36 -21.04
C PRO A 144 2.41 -9.53 -19.92
N ILE A 145 2.60 -9.90 -18.65
CA ILE A 145 1.88 -9.31 -17.51
C ILE A 145 2.38 -7.89 -17.25
N HIS A 146 3.68 -7.66 -17.37
CA HIS A 146 4.26 -6.34 -17.22
C HIS A 146 3.70 -5.34 -18.25
N THR A 147 3.56 -5.73 -19.51
CA THR A 147 2.87 -4.91 -20.52
C THR A 147 1.45 -4.52 -20.08
N LYS A 148 0.68 -5.46 -19.50
CA LYS A 148 -0.67 -5.16 -18.97
C LYS A 148 -0.62 -4.14 -17.82
N VAL A 149 0.39 -4.22 -16.95
CA VAL A 149 0.62 -3.23 -15.88
C VAL A 149 0.89 -1.85 -16.45
N LEU A 150 1.76 -1.74 -17.45
CA LEU A 150 2.07 -0.45 -18.09
C LEU A 150 0.83 0.16 -18.76
N LEU A 151 0.04 -0.65 -19.47
CA LEU A 151 -1.21 -0.21 -20.07
C LEU A 151 -2.24 0.22 -19.03
N TRP A 152 -2.29 -0.45 -17.88
CA TRP A 152 -3.16 -0.05 -16.78
C TRP A 152 -2.70 1.26 -16.14
N LEU A 153 -1.40 1.42 -15.87
CA LEU A 153 -0.83 2.65 -15.32
C LEU A 153 -1.05 3.84 -16.26
N HIS A 154 -0.93 3.64 -17.57
CA HIS A 154 -1.16 4.67 -18.58
C HIS A 154 -2.58 5.24 -18.56
N LYS A 155 -3.58 4.46 -18.12
CA LYS A 155 -4.98 4.91 -18.02
C LYS A 155 -5.25 5.82 -16.81
N HIS A 156 -4.32 5.89 -15.85
CA HIS A 156 -4.52 6.61 -14.61
C HIS A 156 -3.66 7.85 -14.60
N ARG A 157 -4.23 8.95 -14.12
CA ARG A 157 -3.44 10.15 -13.88
C ARG A 157 -2.64 9.96 -12.60
N PHE A 158 -1.57 10.73 -12.45
CA PHE A 158 -0.76 10.71 -11.25
C PHE A 158 -1.59 10.99 -9.97
N GLU A 159 -2.59 11.86 -10.07
CA GLU A 159 -3.45 12.22 -8.95
C GLU A 159 -4.35 11.08 -8.47
N ASP A 160 -4.67 10.11 -9.34
CA ASP A 160 -5.48 8.93 -9.01
C ASP A 160 -4.69 7.92 -8.17
N LEU A 161 -3.35 7.96 -8.28
CA LEU A 161 -2.43 7.03 -7.63
C LEU A 161 -1.95 7.53 -6.27
N ARG A 162 -2.42 8.67 -5.77
CA ARG A 162 -1.99 9.23 -4.48
C ARG A 162 -3.13 9.41 -3.50
N LEU A 163 -2.79 9.32 -2.22
CA LEU A 163 -3.67 9.64 -1.11
C LEU A 163 -3.03 10.74 -0.26
N LEU A 164 -3.62 11.94 -0.33
CA LEU A 164 -3.20 13.10 0.45
C LEU A 164 -4.29 13.48 1.48
N ILE A 165 -3.91 13.61 2.75
CA ILE A 165 -4.76 14.11 3.84
C ILE A 165 -3.95 15.14 4.64
N GLY A 166 -4.51 16.32 4.92
CA GLY A 166 -3.79 17.39 5.64
C GLY A 166 -2.66 18.04 4.85
N VAL A 167 -2.55 17.73 3.55
CA VAL A 167 -1.52 18.22 2.63
C VAL A 167 -2.11 18.33 1.23
N ARG A 168 -1.60 19.27 0.43
CA ARG A 168 -1.99 19.50 -0.96
C ARG A 168 -0.78 19.71 -1.86
N ASP A 169 -0.98 19.53 -3.15
CA ASP A 169 0.01 19.90 -4.15
C ASP A 169 0.00 21.41 -4.41
N THR A 170 1.18 21.89 -4.74
CA THR A 170 1.47 23.25 -5.17
C THR A 170 2.48 23.18 -6.32
N THR A 171 2.68 24.29 -7.02
CA THR A 171 3.70 24.38 -8.07
C THR A 171 5.13 24.14 -7.58
N ARG A 172 5.37 24.21 -6.27
CA ARG A 172 6.69 24.02 -5.63
C ARG A 172 6.80 22.69 -4.86
N GLY A 173 5.79 21.83 -4.93
CA GLY A 173 5.74 20.55 -4.21
C GLY A 173 4.57 20.46 -3.24
N LEU A 174 4.73 19.71 -2.15
CA LEU A 174 3.67 19.45 -1.18
C LEU A 174 3.66 20.50 -0.07
N ALA A 175 2.47 21.03 0.25
CA ALA A 175 2.27 21.99 1.34
C ALA A 175 1.19 21.50 2.30
N PRO A 176 1.40 21.57 3.63
CA PRO A 176 0.36 21.29 4.61
C PRO A 176 -0.87 22.17 4.39
N THR A 177 -2.05 21.62 4.67
CA THR A 177 -3.32 22.37 4.66
C THR A 177 -3.84 22.65 6.07
N LYS A 178 -3.19 22.07 7.07
CA LYS A 178 -3.44 22.21 8.49
C LYS A 178 -2.10 22.29 9.21
#